data_AF-A0A942CWV3-F1
#
_entry.id   AF-A0A942CWV3-F1
#
_cell.length_a   1.000
_cell.length_b   1.000
_cell.length_c   1.000
_cell.angle_alpha   90.00
_cell.angle_beta   90.00
_cell.angle_gamma   90.00
#
_symmetry.space_group_name_H-M   'P 1'
#
loop_
_entity.id
_entity.type
_entity.pdbx_description
1 polymer ?
#
loop_
_entity_poly.entity_id
_entity_poly.type
_entity_poly.pdbx_seq_one_letter_code
_entity_poly.pdbx_strand_id
1 'polypeptide(L)'
;MIGVLVDSIQREAAREFFELFKTPWEFYEENKQYEVLLCAGCTLPLSAKEKLTVLYGAQPAEWDKLSGDVAVRACSGPSVVHFADAQIPLYGPSARFKAQGRVLLSERGREECAGFFQQSDTGSLARIGYDLFLEVRELLLKGQPIESAEIPTIELHIDLLRSVILAAGAELVEIPPIPEGYRFIVSLTHDVDHPSLRAHKWDHTFFGFLYRATLGSLKRFATGQLAARQVLTNWFAASKAFFVSVGLADDFWLEFAEKYLELENGVCSTFFVIPYKGVPGQTRSGQAPAFRASGYC
;
A
#
# COMPACT_ATOMS: atom_id res chain seq x y z
N MET A 1 -16.60 -14.98 6.14
CA MET A 1 -15.50 -14.85 5.13
C MET A 1 -15.99 -14.08 3.91
N ILE A 2 -15.11 -13.31 3.24
CA ILE A 2 -15.43 -12.48 2.06
C ILE A 2 -15.15 -13.26 0.77
N GLY A 3 -16.15 -13.39 -0.11
CA GLY A 3 -16.00 -13.89 -1.47
C GLY A 3 -15.89 -12.73 -2.45
N VAL A 4 -14.91 -12.80 -3.36
CA VAL A 4 -14.60 -11.71 -4.32
C VAL A 4 -14.82 -12.20 -5.75
N LEU A 5 -15.83 -11.64 -6.42
CA LEU A 5 -16.13 -11.89 -7.82
C LEU A 5 -15.65 -10.70 -8.65
N VAL A 6 -14.72 -10.95 -9.57
CA VAL A 6 -14.10 -9.93 -10.41
C VAL A 6 -13.71 -10.51 -11.76
N ASP A 7 -13.59 -9.63 -12.75
CA ASP A 7 -12.99 -9.98 -14.04
C ASP A 7 -11.50 -10.34 -13.89
N SER A 8 -10.98 -11.11 -14.85
CA SER A 8 -9.58 -11.57 -14.86
C SER A 8 -8.58 -10.42 -14.76
N ILE A 9 -8.86 -9.27 -15.37
CA ILE A 9 -8.00 -8.09 -15.38
C ILE A 9 -7.88 -7.40 -14.01
N GLN A 10 -8.84 -7.63 -13.11
CA GLN A 10 -8.92 -6.99 -11.79
C GLN A 10 -8.32 -7.88 -10.69
N ARG A 11 -8.00 -9.15 -10.98
CA ARG A 11 -7.54 -10.12 -9.96
C ARG A 11 -6.28 -9.68 -9.23
N GLU A 12 -5.31 -9.11 -9.93
CA GLU A 12 -4.08 -8.61 -9.29
C GLU A 12 -4.36 -7.43 -8.37
N ALA A 13 -5.18 -6.47 -8.81
CA ALA A 13 -5.57 -5.33 -7.98
C ALA A 13 -6.40 -5.76 -6.75
N ALA A 14 -7.24 -6.79 -6.89
CA ALA A 14 -7.94 -7.39 -5.77
C ALA A 14 -6.96 -8.00 -4.76
N ARG A 15 -5.96 -8.76 -5.21
CA ARG A 15 -4.92 -9.31 -4.31
C ARG A 15 -4.21 -8.21 -3.52
N GLU A 16 -3.74 -7.17 -4.20
CA GLU A 16 -3.06 -6.03 -3.56
C GLU A 16 -3.98 -5.28 -2.59
N PHE A 17 -5.24 -5.05 -2.97
CA PHE A 17 -6.22 -4.40 -2.09
C PHE A 17 -6.39 -5.17 -0.77
N PHE A 18 -6.52 -6.49 -0.83
CA PHE A 18 -6.69 -7.29 0.37
C PHE A 18 -5.40 -7.49 1.17
N GLU A 19 -4.23 -7.34 0.56
CA GLU A 19 -2.98 -7.16 1.31
C GLU A 19 -3.00 -5.88 2.15
N LEU A 20 -3.72 -4.85 1.75
CA LEU A 20 -3.89 -3.64 2.58
C LEU A 20 -5.06 -3.78 3.56
N PHE A 21 -6.16 -4.41 3.15
CA PHE A 21 -7.35 -4.57 3.99
C PHE A 21 -7.18 -5.60 5.11
N LYS A 22 -6.21 -6.53 5.01
CA LYS A 22 -5.82 -7.50 6.05
C LYS A 22 -6.99 -8.33 6.63
N THR A 23 -8.00 -8.59 5.80
CA THR A 23 -9.18 -9.39 6.16
C THR A 23 -9.20 -10.70 5.36
N PRO A 24 -9.59 -11.85 5.96
CA PRO A 24 -9.71 -13.11 5.24
C PRO A 24 -10.68 -13.05 4.06
N TRP A 25 -10.19 -13.44 2.89
CA TRP A 25 -10.92 -13.39 1.63
C TRP A 25 -10.46 -14.51 0.69
N GLU A 26 -11.29 -14.82 -0.30
CA GLU A 26 -10.91 -15.64 -1.45
C GLU A 26 -11.69 -15.20 -2.69
N PHE A 27 -11.23 -15.63 -3.87
CA PHE A 27 -12.04 -15.47 -5.08
C PHE A 27 -13.29 -16.35 -4.98
N TYR A 28 -14.42 -15.80 -5.43
CA TYR A 28 -15.72 -16.46 -5.37
C TYR A 28 -15.72 -17.82 -6.08
N GLU A 29 -16.27 -18.83 -5.41
CA GLU A 29 -16.58 -20.14 -5.98
C GLU A 29 -18.08 -20.43 -5.86
N GLU A 30 -18.71 -20.90 -6.93
CA GLU A 30 -20.17 -21.07 -7.03
C GLU A 30 -20.78 -22.02 -6.00
N ASN A 31 -19.99 -22.98 -5.50
CA ASN A 31 -20.45 -23.99 -4.54
C ASN A 31 -20.13 -23.65 -3.08
N LYS A 32 -19.64 -22.44 -2.80
CA LYS A 32 -19.34 -21.97 -1.45
C LYS A 32 -20.31 -20.88 -1.02
N GLN A 33 -20.57 -20.80 0.28
CA GLN A 33 -21.36 -19.72 0.88
C GLN A 33 -20.43 -18.70 1.53
N TYR A 34 -20.70 -17.43 1.26
CA TYR A 34 -19.97 -16.31 1.83
C TYR A 34 -20.88 -15.48 2.73
N GLU A 35 -20.30 -14.81 3.72
CA GLU A 35 -21.06 -13.83 4.50
C GLU A 35 -21.18 -12.51 3.73
N VAL A 36 -20.11 -12.17 3.00
CA VAL A 36 -20.01 -10.97 2.18
C VAL A 36 -19.58 -11.39 0.79
N LEU A 37 -20.36 -11.02 -0.22
CA LEU A 37 -20.00 -11.14 -1.63
C LEU A 37 -19.66 -9.76 -2.18
N LEU A 38 -18.43 -9.55 -2.62
CA LEU A 38 -18.02 -8.35 -3.36
C LEU A 38 -18.01 -8.68 -4.84
N CYS A 39 -18.82 -7.98 -5.65
CA CYS A 39 -18.75 -8.06 -7.11
C CYS A 39 -18.35 -6.70 -7.68
N ALA A 40 -17.29 -6.69 -8.48
CA ALA A 40 -16.84 -5.53 -9.24
C ALA A 40 -16.61 -5.94 -10.70
N GLY A 41 -17.14 -5.16 -11.63
CA GLY A 41 -17.01 -5.42 -13.07
C GLY A 41 -17.80 -6.63 -13.60
N CYS A 42 -18.49 -7.37 -12.73
CA CYS A 42 -19.15 -8.63 -13.06
C CYS A 42 -20.69 -8.57 -12.99
N THR A 43 -21.34 -9.54 -13.64
CA THR A 43 -22.74 -9.86 -13.40
C THR A 43 -22.87 -10.65 -12.09
N LEU A 44 -23.81 -10.25 -11.23
CA LEU A 44 -24.10 -10.97 -10.00
C LEU A 44 -24.65 -12.38 -10.30
N PRO A 45 -24.24 -13.41 -9.54
CA PRO A 45 -24.89 -14.70 -9.63
C PRO A 45 -26.33 -14.58 -9.12
N LEU A 46 -27.29 -15.09 -9.89
CA LEU A 46 -28.74 -15.04 -9.60
C LEU A 46 -29.13 -15.75 -8.29
N SER A 47 -28.24 -16.56 -7.72
CA SER A 47 -28.43 -17.38 -6.52
C SER A 47 -27.70 -16.85 -5.28
N ALA A 48 -27.20 -15.61 -5.32
CA ALA A 48 -26.53 -14.96 -4.19
C ALA A 48 -27.46 -14.97 -2.94
N LYS A 49 -27.12 -15.81 -1.95
CA LYS A 49 -27.83 -15.96 -0.66
C LYS A 49 -27.00 -15.38 0.51
N GLU A 50 -26.01 -14.56 0.19
CA GLU A 50 -25.09 -14.00 1.17
C GLU A 50 -25.80 -12.96 2.04
N LYS A 51 -25.30 -12.81 3.27
CA LYS A 51 -25.83 -11.83 4.22
C LYS A 51 -25.66 -10.40 3.70
N LEU A 52 -24.58 -10.14 2.99
CA LEU A 52 -24.29 -8.88 2.33
C LEU A 52 -23.75 -9.11 0.91
N THR A 53 -24.34 -8.41 -0.06
CA THR A 53 -23.79 -8.28 -1.41
C THR A 53 -23.39 -6.84 -1.68
N VAL A 54 -22.13 -6.59 -2.03
CA VAL A 54 -21.63 -5.26 -2.42
C VAL A 54 -21.36 -5.28 -3.91
N LEU A 55 -22.11 -4.46 -4.65
CA LEU A 55 -22.03 -4.34 -6.10
C LEU A 55 -21.36 -3.03 -6.49
N TYR A 56 -20.11 -3.15 -6.92
CA TYR A 56 -19.32 -2.08 -7.52
C TYR A 56 -19.51 -2.05 -9.04
N GLY A 57 -19.70 -0.87 -9.59
CA GLY A 57 -19.71 -0.68 -11.04
C GLY A 57 -20.34 0.64 -11.48
N ALA A 58 -19.77 1.23 -12.52
CA ALA A 58 -20.24 2.47 -13.13
C ALA A 58 -21.31 2.26 -14.21
N GLN A 59 -21.60 1.01 -14.57
CA GLN A 59 -22.61 0.66 -15.57
C GLN A 59 -23.87 0.11 -14.90
N PRO A 60 -25.03 0.17 -15.57
CA PRO A 60 -26.24 -0.49 -15.10
C PRO A 60 -26.01 -2.01 -14.98
N ALA A 61 -26.29 -2.57 -13.81
CA ALA A 61 -26.25 -4.00 -13.56
C ALA A 61 -27.63 -4.64 -13.81
N GLU A 62 -27.68 -5.96 -13.99
CA GLU A 62 -28.95 -6.68 -14.11
C GLU A 62 -29.82 -6.54 -12.85
N TRP A 63 -29.18 -6.49 -11.68
CA TRP A 63 -29.85 -6.24 -10.41
C TRP A 63 -30.55 -4.87 -10.37
N ASP A 64 -29.95 -3.83 -10.97
CA ASP A 64 -30.53 -2.48 -11.01
C ASP A 64 -31.91 -2.51 -11.71
N LYS A 65 -32.09 -3.38 -12.71
CA LYS A 65 -33.38 -3.58 -13.39
C LYS A 65 -34.37 -4.38 -12.55
N LEU A 66 -33.90 -5.44 -11.90
CA LEU A 66 -34.74 -6.36 -11.12
C LEU A 66 -35.26 -5.72 -9.82
N SER A 67 -34.51 -4.79 -9.21
CA SER A 67 -34.83 -4.20 -7.91
C SER A 67 -35.71 -2.95 -7.99
N GLY A 68 -36.50 -2.81 -9.07
CA GLY A 68 -37.42 -1.68 -9.27
C GLY A 68 -36.88 -0.56 -10.17
N ASP A 69 -36.08 -0.93 -11.18
CA ASP A 69 -35.57 -0.05 -12.24
C ASP A 69 -34.81 1.17 -11.69
N VAL A 70 -33.72 0.89 -10.97
CA VAL A 70 -32.82 1.92 -10.43
C VAL A 70 -32.29 2.77 -11.59
N ALA A 71 -32.65 4.05 -11.59
CA ALA A 71 -32.14 4.99 -12.58
C ALA A 71 -30.64 5.21 -12.37
N VAL A 72 -29.83 4.70 -13.31
CA VAL A 72 -28.37 4.82 -13.31
C VAL A 72 -27.94 5.88 -14.32
N ARG A 73 -27.25 6.91 -13.84
CA ARG A 73 -26.62 7.93 -14.70
C ARG A 73 -25.12 7.75 -14.71
N ALA A 74 -24.57 7.33 -15.85
CA ALA A 74 -23.13 7.24 -16.04
C ALA A 74 -22.49 8.64 -16.04
N CYS A 75 -21.36 8.76 -15.37
CA CYS A 75 -20.50 9.93 -15.31
C CYS A 75 -19.13 9.54 -15.89
N SER A 76 -18.77 10.17 -17.00
CA SER A 76 -17.47 9.97 -17.64
C SER A 76 -16.42 10.88 -16.98
N GLY A 77 -15.34 10.28 -16.49
CA GLY A 77 -14.16 11.00 -16.02
C GLY A 77 -14.08 11.18 -14.50
N PRO A 78 -13.00 11.84 -14.03
CA PRO A 78 -12.72 11.98 -12.61
C PRO A 78 -13.83 12.75 -11.89
N SER A 79 -14.16 12.32 -10.68
CA SER A 79 -15.16 12.99 -9.85
C SER A 79 -14.78 12.88 -8.38
N VAL A 80 -15.38 13.71 -7.53
CA VAL A 80 -15.18 13.63 -6.08
C VAL A 80 -16.51 13.25 -5.44
N VAL A 81 -16.47 12.22 -4.58
CA VAL A 81 -17.62 11.79 -3.78
C VAL A 81 -17.30 12.00 -2.31
N HIS A 82 -18.34 12.14 -1.50
CA HIS A 82 -18.23 12.34 -0.06
C HIS A 82 -18.65 11.07 0.67
N PHE A 83 -17.79 10.60 1.56
CA PHE A 83 -18.02 9.50 2.49
C PHE A 83 -17.80 10.01 3.91
N ALA A 84 -18.85 9.98 4.74
CA ALA A 84 -18.85 10.68 6.03
C ALA A 84 -18.38 12.15 5.85
N ASP A 85 -17.35 12.55 6.58
CA ASP A 85 -16.76 13.90 6.50
C ASP A 85 -15.57 13.99 5.50
N ALA A 86 -15.21 12.89 4.85
CA ALA A 86 -14.08 12.80 3.94
C ALA A 86 -14.49 12.94 2.46
N GLN A 87 -13.53 13.38 1.65
CA GLN A 87 -13.62 13.41 0.19
C GLN A 87 -12.85 12.23 -0.40
N ILE A 88 -13.47 11.51 -1.30
CA ILE A 88 -12.85 10.41 -2.05
C ILE A 88 -12.79 10.83 -3.53
N PRO A 89 -11.60 11.11 -4.07
CA PRO A 89 -11.43 11.27 -5.51
C PRO A 89 -11.61 9.93 -6.21
N LEU A 90 -12.35 9.94 -7.31
CA LEU A 90 -12.54 8.81 -8.23
C LEU A 90 -11.88 9.19 -9.55
N TYR A 91 -11.07 8.30 -10.11
CA TYR A 91 -10.26 8.55 -11.31
C TYR A 91 -10.85 7.90 -12.55
N GLY A 92 -11.58 6.80 -12.38
CA GLY A 92 -12.27 6.07 -13.43
C GLY A 92 -13.72 6.51 -13.67
N PRO A 93 -14.44 5.78 -14.53
CA PRO A 93 -15.87 5.97 -14.73
C PRO A 93 -16.64 5.79 -13.43
N SER A 94 -17.67 6.60 -13.22
CA SER A 94 -18.58 6.43 -12.08
C SER A 94 -20.04 6.55 -12.50
N ALA A 95 -20.95 6.24 -11.60
CA ALA A 95 -22.39 6.30 -11.77
C ALA A 95 -23.02 7.09 -10.62
N ARG A 96 -24.22 7.60 -10.89
CA ARG A 96 -25.07 8.24 -9.92
C ARG A 96 -26.45 7.58 -9.92
N PHE A 97 -27.04 7.51 -8.74
CA PHE A 97 -28.32 6.87 -8.48
C PHE A 97 -29.24 7.84 -7.75
N LYS A 98 -30.54 7.73 -8.02
CA LYS A 98 -31.53 8.26 -7.08
C LYS A 98 -31.51 7.38 -5.83
N ALA A 99 -31.41 7.99 -4.65
CA ALA A 99 -31.29 7.23 -3.41
C ALA A 99 -32.52 6.35 -3.19
N GLN A 100 -32.32 5.04 -3.06
CA GLN A 100 -33.36 4.04 -2.75
C GLN A 100 -33.19 3.42 -1.35
N GLY A 101 -32.35 4.02 -0.52
CA GLY A 101 -32.01 3.54 0.82
C GLY A 101 -31.10 4.52 1.55
N ARG A 102 -30.28 4.02 2.47
CA ARG A 102 -29.30 4.85 3.17
C ARG A 102 -28.19 5.26 2.21
N VAL A 103 -27.98 6.57 2.02
CA VAL A 103 -26.89 7.09 1.19
C VAL A 103 -25.54 6.72 1.83
N LEU A 104 -24.66 6.11 1.05
CA LEU A 104 -23.27 5.82 1.45
C LEU A 104 -22.31 6.88 0.92
N LEU A 105 -22.50 7.28 -0.34
CA LEU A 105 -21.65 8.24 -1.03
C LEU A 105 -22.49 9.33 -1.66
N SER A 106 -22.22 10.58 -1.30
CA SER A 106 -22.95 11.74 -1.81
C SER A 106 -22.07 12.64 -2.67
N GLU A 107 -22.68 13.49 -3.50
CA GLU A 107 -21.99 14.55 -4.21
C GLU A 107 -22.55 15.90 -3.73
N ARG A 108 -21.67 16.85 -3.40
CA ARG A 108 -22.12 18.12 -2.80
C ARG A 108 -23.05 18.87 -3.76
N GLY A 109 -24.23 19.23 -3.27
CA GLY A 109 -25.21 20.01 -4.02
C GLY A 109 -26.02 19.22 -5.06
N ARG A 110 -26.03 17.89 -4.99
CA ARG A 110 -26.86 17.03 -5.85
C ARG A 110 -27.75 16.11 -5.00
N GLU A 111 -28.96 15.84 -5.49
CA GLU A 111 -29.87 14.88 -4.87
C GLU A 111 -29.50 13.42 -5.19
N GLU A 112 -28.72 13.21 -6.26
CA GLU A 112 -28.22 11.90 -6.63
C GLU A 112 -26.99 11.51 -5.79
N CYS A 113 -26.86 10.21 -5.52
CA CYS A 113 -25.78 9.62 -4.75
C CYS A 113 -24.88 8.75 -5.63
N ALA A 114 -23.61 8.60 -5.26
CA ALA A 114 -22.69 7.68 -5.93
C ALA A 114 -22.72 6.28 -5.31
N GLY A 115 -23.49 6.07 -4.25
CA GLY A 115 -23.70 4.75 -3.67
C GLY A 115 -24.71 4.77 -2.53
N PHE A 116 -25.44 3.67 -2.37
CA PHE A 116 -26.47 3.51 -1.36
C PHE A 116 -26.47 2.08 -0.78
N PHE A 117 -27.05 1.97 0.40
CA PHE A 117 -27.21 0.73 1.14
C PHE A 117 -28.70 0.46 1.36
N GLN A 118 -29.12 -0.77 1.08
CA GLN A 118 -30.47 -1.26 1.27
C GLN A 118 -30.42 -2.54 2.10
N GLN A 119 -31.27 -2.62 3.11
CA GLN A 119 -31.42 -3.80 3.95
C GLN A 119 -32.82 -4.37 3.75
N SER A 120 -32.91 -5.68 3.56
CA SER A 120 -34.18 -6.41 3.48
C SER A 120 -34.16 -7.61 4.43
N ASP A 121 -35.32 -8.26 4.59
CA ASP A 121 -35.45 -9.48 5.39
C ASP A 121 -34.64 -10.66 4.83
N THR A 122 -34.28 -10.61 3.54
CA THR A 122 -33.57 -11.68 2.83
C THR A 122 -32.06 -11.43 2.72
N GLY A 123 -31.57 -10.26 3.11
CA GLY A 123 -30.16 -9.88 3.00
C GLY A 123 -29.95 -8.38 2.90
N SER A 124 -28.69 -7.95 2.91
CA SER A 124 -28.29 -6.56 2.69
C SER A 124 -27.60 -6.39 1.34
N LEU A 125 -27.79 -5.24 0.71
CA LEU A 125 -27.11 -4.88 -0.52
C LEU A 125 -26.55 -3.47 -0.46
N ALA A 126 -25.31 -3.32 -0.89
CA ALA A 126 -24.70 -2.03 -1.16
C ALA A 126 -24.44 -1.88 -2.66
N ARG A 127 -24.97 -0.83 -3.27
CA ARG A 127 -24.68 -0.48 -4.66
C ARG A 127 -23.75 0.72 -4.68
N ILE A 128 -22.56 0.56 -5.26
CA ILE A 128 -21.53 1.59 -5.32
C ILE A 128 -21.15 1.86 -6.79
N GLY A 129 -21.24 3.12 -7.18
CA GLY A 129 -21.26 3.56 -8.57
C GLY A 129 -19.91 3.61 -9.26
N TYR A 130 -18.86 2.98 -8.74
CA TYR A 130 -17.56 2.91 -9.41
C TYR A 130 -16.99 1.51 -9.20
N ASP A 131 -15.93 1.17 -9.93
CA ASP A 131 -15.28 -0.12 -9.81
C ASP A 131 -14.09 -0.03 -8.83
N LEU A 132 -14.21 -0.66 -7.67
CA LEU A 132 -13.19 -0.60 -6.62
C LEU A 132 -11.81 -1.03 -7.11
N PHE A 133 -11.71 -2.14 -7.84
CA PHE A 133 -10.41 -2.71 -8.20
C PHE A 133 -9.79 -1.99 -9.40
N LEU A 134 -10.58 -1.38 -10.27
CA LEU A 134 -10.04 -0.45 -11.27
C LEU A 134 -9.50 0.84 -10.62
N GLU A 135 -10.18 1.39 -9.61
CA GLU A 135 -9.66 2.54 -8.84
C GLU A 135 -8.35 2.20 -8.12
N VAL A 136 -8.32 1.07 -7.40
CA VAL A 136 -7.10 0.60 -6.72
C VAL A 136 -5.97 0.39 -7.73
N ARG A 137 -6.27 -0.22 -8.89
CA ARG A 137 -5.28 -0.40 -9.96
C ARG A 137 -4.74 0.92 -10.47
N GLU A 138 -5.59 1.92 -10.68
CA GLU A 138 -5.17 3.26 -11.12
C GLU A 138 -4.25 3.91 -10.07
N LEU A 139 -4.64 3.87 -8.81
CA LEU A 139 -3.88 4.42 -7.68
C LEU A 139 -2.52 3.74 -7.50
N LEU A 140 -2.46 2.41 -7.57
CA LEU A 140 -1.20 1.68 -7.38
C LEU A 140 -0.25 1.81 -8.59
N LEU A 141 -0.78 1.91 -9.81
CA LEU A 141 0.05 1.96 -11.03
C LEU A 141 0.47 3.38 -11.41
N LYS A 142 -0.40 4.37 -11.23
CA LYS A 142 -0.15 5.75 -11.66
C LYS A 142 0.02 6.71 -10.49
N GLY A 143 -0.46 6.35 -9.31
CA GLY A 143 -0.58 7.27 -8.18
C GLY A 143 -1.74 8.23 -8.33
N GLN A 144 -1.90 9.08 -7.32
CA GLN A 144 -2.86 10.18 -7.33
C GLN A 144 -2.17 11.50 -7.73
N PRO A 145 -2.91 12.44 -8.37
CA PRO A 145 -2.42 13.79 -8.65
C PRO A 145 -2.00 14.54 -7.38
N ILE A 146 -1.14 15.54 -7.53
CA ILE A 146 -0.61 16.31 -6.40
C ILE A 146 -1.71 17.04 -5.63
N GLU A 147 -2.78 17.45 -6.32
CA GLU A 147 -3.95 18.10 -5.74
C GLU A 147 -4.72 17.19 -4.78
N SER A 148 -4.55 15.87 -4.92
CA SER A 148 -5.16 14.87 -4.02
C SER A 148 -4.12 14.23 -3.10
N ALA A 149 -2.84 14.62 -3.12
CA ALA A 149 -1.75 13.93 -2.43
C ALA A 149 -1.97 13.74 -0.92
N GLU A 150 -2.68 14.67 -0.28
CA GLU A 150 -2.99 14.61 1.16
C GLU A 150 -4.19 13.71 1.50
N ILE A 151 -4.93 13.23 0.49
CA ILE A 151 -6.11 12.38 0.67
C ILE A 151 -5.67 10.90 0.65
N PRO A 152 -5.88 10.14 1.73
CA PRO A 152 -5.53 8.72 1.78
C PRO A 152 -6.61 7.89 1.06
N THR A 153 -6.63 7.97 -0.28
CA THR A 153 -7.75 7.49 -1.11
C THR A 153 -8.02 5.99 -0.96
N ILE A 154 -6.97 5.16 -0.90
CA ILE A 154 -7.12 3.70 -0.73
C ILE A 154 -7.68 3.38 0.66
N GLU A 155 -7.19 4.06 1.70
CA GLU A 155 -7.66 3.89 3.07
C GLU A 155 -9.13 4.29 3.20
N LEU A 156 -9.57 5.34 2.50
CA LEU A 156 -10.98 5.73 2.48
C LEU A 156 -11.86 4.72 1.74
N HIS A 157 -11.35 4.05 0.69
CA HIS A 157 -12.07 2.94 0.06
C HIS A 157 -12.17 1.72 0.99
N ILE A 158 -11.11 1.42 1.75
CA ILE A 158 -11.11 0.38 2.78
C ILE A 158 -12.14 0.72 3.88
N ASP A 159 -12.14 1.96 4.37
CA ASP A 159 -13.05 2.40 5.43
C ASP A 159 -14.51 2.38 4.97
N LEU A 160 -14.77 2.79 3.72
CA LEU A 160 -16.09 2.63 3.10
C LEU A 160 -16.53 1.16 3.10
N LEU A 161 -15.72 0.25 2.59
CA LEU A 161 -16.05 -1.17 2.53
C LEU A 161 -16.28 -1.76 3.93
N ARG A 162 -15.40 -1.43 4.88
CA ARG A 162 -15.53 -1.81 6.29
C ARG A 162 -16.85 -1.33 6.87
N SER A 163 -17.21 -0.06 6.65
CA SER A 163 -18.46 0.52 7.17
C SER A 163 -19.70 -0.17 6.61
N VAL A 164 -19.65 -0.62 5.35
CA VAL A 164 -20.73 -1.35 4.69
C VAL A 164 -20.88 -2.75 5.27
N ILE A 165 -19.78 -3.47 5.47
CA ILE A 165 -19.75 -4.80 6.08
C ILE A 165 -20.34 -4.76 7.50
N LEU A 166 -19.88 -3.81 8.32
CA LEU A 166 -20.35 -3.63 9.69
C LEU A 166 -21.83 -3.21 9.74
N ALA A 167 -22.28 -2.36 8.82
CA ALA A 167 -23.68 -1.94 8.75
C ALA A 167 -24.64 -3.08 8.39
N ALA A 168 -24.18 -4.07 7.62
CA ALA A 168 -24.93 -5.29 7.35
C ALA A 168 -24.90 -6.30 8.53
N GLY A 169 -24.14 -5.98 9.59
CA GLY A 169 -23.93 -6.85 10.74
C GLY A 169 -23.11 -8.10 10.43
N ALA A 170 -22.37 -8.13 9.31
CA ALA A 170 -21.44 -9.22 9.01
C ALA A 170 -20.19 -9.12 9.89
N GLU A 171 -19.57 -10.26 10.23
CA GLU A 171 -18.38 -10.28 11.06
C GLU A 171 -17.14 -9.91 10.23
N LEU A 172 -16.34 -8.98 10.76
CA LEU A 172 -15.06 -8.60 10.17
C LEU A 172 -13.94 -9.07 11.10
N VAL A 173 -13.23 -10.12 10.70
CA VAL A 173 -12.02 -10.57 11.38
C VAL A 173 -10.87 -9.73 10.88
N GLU A 174 -10.43 -8.77 11.70
CA GLU A 174 -9.18 -8.07 11.45
C GLU A 174 -8.05 -8.89 12.03
N ILE A 175 -7.08 -9.24 11.19
CA ILE A 175 -5.82 -9.77 11.70
C ILE A 175 -5.02 -8.54 12.14
N PRO A 176 -4.89 -8.30 13.45
CA PRO A 176 -4.08 -7.19 13.89
C PRO A 176 -2.64 -7.43 13.41
N PRO A 177 -1.87 -6.38 13.06
CA PRO A 177 -0.47 -6.53 12.71
C PRO A 177 0.38 -6.85 13.96
N ILE A 178 -0.15 -7.59 14.93
CA ILE A 178 0.52 -7.95 16.18
C ILE A 178 0.54 -9.49 16.26
N PRO A 179 1.70 -10.10 16.51
CA PRO A 179 1.77 -11.53 16.74
C PRO A 179 0.92 -11.94 17.95
N GLU A 180 0.43 -13.18 17.94
CA GLU A 180 -0.36 -13.74 19.04
C GLU A 180 0.38 -13.62 20.38
N GLY A 181 -0.30 -13.10 21.41
CA GLY A 181 0.27 -12.88 22.74
C GLY A 181 1.05 -11.58 22.94
N TYR A 182 1.19 -10.75 21.90
CA TYR A 182 1.89 -9.47 21.97
C TYR A 182 0.93 -8.28 21.83
N ARG A 183 1.27 -7.16 22.49
CA ARG A 183 0.41 -5.96 22.53
C ARG A 183 0.66 -4.99 21.37
N PHE A 184 1.77 -5.11 20.67
CA PHE A 184 2.17 -4.27 19.53
C PHE A 184 3.28 -4.98 18.74
N ILE A 185 3.45 -4.58 17.47
CA ILE A 185 4.66 -4.87 16.68
C ILE A 185 5.47 -3.58 16.52
N VAL A 186 6.80 -3.70 16.49
CA VAL A 186 7.67 -2.63 16.01
C VAL A 186 8.37 -3.17 14.78
N SER A 187 8.12 -2.57 13.63
CA SER A 187 8.95 -2.80 12.44
C SER A 187 10.09 -1.80 12.48
N LEU A 188 11.31 -2.29 12.73
CA LEU A 188 12.51 -1.46 12.72
C LEU A 188 13.07 -1.49 11.30
N THR A 189 12.77 -0.46 10.52
CA THR A 189 13.38 -0.26 9.20
C THR A 189 14.68 0.53 9.39
N HIS A 190 15.78 -0.01 8.86
CA HIS A 190 17.06 0.69 8.79
C HIS A 190 17.35 0.98 7.33
N ASP A 191 17.43 2.27 6.99
CA ASP A 191 17.93 2.68 5.69
C ASP A 191 19.46 2.68 5.72
N VAL A 192 20.08 1.95 4.79
CA VAL A 192 21.55 1.82 4.69
C VAL A 192 21.96 2.34 3.33
N ASP A 193 22.17 3.66 3.25
CA ASP A 193 22.45 4.36 1.99
C ASP A 193 23.78 3.94 1.33
N HIS A 194 24.80 3.65 2.16
CA HIS A 194 26.16 3.41 1.68
C HIS A 194 26.83 2.24 2.44
N PRO A 195 26.53 0.99 2.05
CA PRO A 195 27.01 -0.20 2.76
C PRO A 195 28.52 -0.46 2.62
N SER A 196 29.20 0.19 1.68
CA SER A 196 30.62 -0.06 1.42
C SER A 196 31.34 1.23 1.04
N LEU A 197 32.41 1.56 1.78
CA LEU A 197 33.30 2.64 1.41
C LEU A 197 34.15 2.27 0.19
N ARG A 198 34.51 0.99 0.04
CA ARG A 198 35.32 0.50 -1.09
C ARG A 198 34.62 0.65 -2.45
N ALA A 199 33.29 0.55 -2.47
CA ALA A 199 32.51 0.77 -3.69
C ALA A 199 32.60 2.22 -4.20
N HIS A 200 32.85 3.17 -3.30
CA HIS A 200 33.00 4.59 -3.59
C HIS A 200 34.42 4.92 -4.05
N LYS A 201 34.66 4.85 -5.37
CA LYS A 201 35.97 5.13 -5.99
C LYS A 201 36.27 6.62 -6.06
N TRP A 202 36.58 7.24 -4.92
CA TRP A 202 36.97 8.65 -4.83
C TRP A 202 35.86 9.60 -5.32
N ASP A 203 34.61 9.29 -5.00
CA ASP A 203 33.46 10.12 -5.37
C ASP A 203 33.10 11.13 -4.26
N HIS A 204 31.97 11.82 -4.44
CA HIS A 204 31.48 12.80 -3.48
C HIS A 204 31.21 12.19 -2.09
N THR A 205 30.79 10.93 -2.03
CA THR A 205 30.55 10.21 -0.77
C THR A 205 31.86 9.94 -0.05
N PHE A 206 32.90 9.50 -0.76
CA PHE A 206 34.24 9.29 -0.21
C PHE A 206 34.86 10.59 0.34
N PHE A 207 34.87 11.66 -0.47
CA PHE A 207 35.42 12.95 -0.02
C PHE A 207 34.56 13.61 1.07
N GLY A 208 33.23 13.45 0.99
CA GLY A 208 32.30 13.90 2.03
C GLY A 208 32.56 13.19 3.36
N PHE A 209 32.86 11.89 3.34
CA PHE A 209 33.32 11.17 4.52
C PHE A 209 34.64 11.74 5.06
N LEU A 210 35.66 11.89 4.22
CA LEU A 210 36.96 12.43 4.65
C LEU A 210 36.83 13.82 5.29
N TYR A 211 36.03 14.71 4.69
CA TYR A 211 35.77 16.04 5.22
C TYR A 211 35.10 15.98 6.61
N ARG A 212 34.04 15.17 6.76
CA ARG A 212 33.34 15.02 8.05
C ARG A 212 34.20 14.36 9.12
N ALA A 213 34.98 13.34 8.73
CA ALA A 213 35.86 12.61 9.63
C ALA A 213 37.06 13.47 10.09
N THR A 214 37.54 14.40 9.27
CA THR A 214 38.68 15.29 9.59
C THR A 214 38.22 16.63 10.16
N LEU A 215 37.91 17.59 9.28
CA LEU A 215 37.55 18.98 9.60
C LEU A 215 36.21 19.06 10.33
N GLY A 216 35.22 18.26 9.93
CA GLY A 216 33.93 18.19 10.60
C GLY A 216 34.03 17.73 12.05
N SER A 217 34.90 16.75 12.32
CA SER A 217 35.13 16.24 13.67
C SER A 217 35.89 17.23 14.54
N LEU A 218 36.87 17.95 13.97
CA LEU A 218 37.57 19.04 14.66
C LEU A 218 36.63 20.19 15.01
N LYS A 219 35.74 20.59 14.08
CA LYS A 219 34.71 21.60 14.33
C LYS A 219 33.78 21.18 15.48
N ARG A 220 33.31 19.93 15.47
CA ARG A 220 32.43 19.39 16.52
C ARG A 220 33.12 19.26 17.88
N PHE A 221 34.43 19.01 17.90
CA PHE A 221 35.23 19.04 19.12
C PHE A 221 35.34 20.47 19.67
N ALA A 222 35.63 21.44 18.81
CA ALA A 222 35.71 22.86 19.19
C ALA A 222 34.36 23.40 19.71
N THR A 223 33.23 22.85 19.27
CA THR A 223 31.89 23.20 19.76
C THR A 223 31.41 22.34 20.94
N GLY A 224 32.26 21.47 21.49
CA GLY A 224 31.94 20.61 22.64
C GLY A 224 30.98 19.45 22.36
N GLN A 225 30.68 19.18 21.08
CA GLN A 225 29.74 18.14 20.62
C GLN A 225 30.39 16.76 20.43
N LEU A 226 31.71 16.66 20.60
CA LEU A 226 32.47 15.44 20.36
C LEU A 226 33.64 15.35 21.35
N ALA A 227 33.90 14.15 21.88
CA ALA A 227 35.04 13.93 22.77
C ALA A 227 36.37 13.81 21.99
N ALA A 228 37.50 14.17 22.60
CA ALA A 228 38.83 14.07 21.97
C ALA A 228 39.14 12.64 21.46
N ARG A 229 38.71 11.61 22.21
CA ARG A 229 38.86 10.20 21.80
C ARG A 229 38.12 9.91 20.49
N GLN A 230 36.93 10.46 20.30
CA GLN A 230 36.14 10.26 19.07
C GLN A 230 36.75 11.01 17.87
N VAL A 231 37.39 12.16 18.09
CA VAL A 231 38.16 12.85 17.04
C VAL A 231 39.29 11.96 16.54
N LEU A 232 40.06 11.36 17.45
CA LEU A 232 41.16 10.46 17.11
C LEU A 232 40.64 9.21 16.37
N THR A 233 39.53 8.64 16.81
CA THR A 233 38.88 7.52 16.10
C THR A 233 38.47 7.90 14.68
N ASN A 234 37.88 9.08 14.49
CA ASN A 234 37.45 9.56 13.16
C ASN A 234 38.65 9.84 12.25
N TRP A 235 39.75 10.39 12.80
CA TRP A 235 40.98 10.60 12.04
C TRP A 235 41.64 9.28 11.65
N PHE A 236 41.66 8.31 12.56
CA PHE A 236 42.12 6.96 12.25
C PHE A 236 41.26 6.31 11.16
N ALA A 237 39.94 6.47 11.21
CA ALA A 237 39.03 5.99 10.17
C ALA A 237 39.27 6.70 8.83
N ALA A 238 39.55 8.01 8.83
CA ALA A 238 39.92 8.76 7.63
C ALA A 238 41.25 8.27 7.04
N SER A 239 42.23 7.94 7.87
CA SER A 239 43.48 7.32 7.40
C SER A 239 43.25 5.91 6.86
N LYS A 240 42.45 5.09 7.56
CA LYS A 240 42.08 3.73 7.13
C LYS A 240 41.30 3.73 5.82
N ALA A 241 40.47 4.74 5.56
CA ALA A 241 39.68 4.88 4.33
C ALA A 241 40.52 4.82 3.06
N PHE A 242 41.74 5.36 3.07
CA PHE A 242 42.66 5.24 1.95
C PHE A 242 43.08 3.79 1.70
N PHE A 243 43.37 3.03 2.76
CA PHE A 243 43.72 1.62 2.64
C PHE A 243 42.52 0.77 2.21
N VAL A 244 41.31 1.13 2.65
CA VAL A 244 40.07 0.47 2.21
C VAL A 244 39.80 0.72 0.73
N SER A 245 39.98 1.96 0.24
CA SER A 245 39.70 2.30 -1.17
C SER A 245 40.63 1.57 -2.16
N VAL A 246 41.87 1.30 -1.75
CA VAL A 246 42.83 0.50 -2.54
C VAL A 246 42.75 -1.01 -2.26
N GLY A 247 41.91 -1.44 -1.32
CA GLY A 247 41.70 -2.86 -0.99
C GLY A 247 42.79 -3.50 -0.12
N LEU A 248 43.57 -2.69 0.61
CA LEU A 248 44.63 -3.13 1.54
C LEU A 248 44.16 -3.25 3.00
N ALA A 249 42.93 -2.84 3.31
CA ALA A 249 42.32 -2.96 4.62
C ALA A 249 40.83 -3.31 4.51
N ASP A 250 40.29 -3.94 5.56
CA ASP A 250 38.87 -4.29 5.63
C ASP A 250 37.99 -3.05 5.66
N ASP A 251 36.90 -3.12 4.88
CA ASP A 251 35.92 -2.06 4.77
C ASP A 251 35.10 -1.97 6.06
N PHE A 252 35.41 -0.97 6.88
CA PHE A 252 34.75 -0.75 8.15
C PHE A 252 33.31 -0.23 8.01
N TRP A 253 32.85 0.12 6.79
CA TRP A 253 31.43 0.36 6.53
C TRP A 253 30.67 -0.95 6.32
N LEU A 254 31.37 -2.01 5.88
CA LEU A 254 30.80 -3.31 5.56
C LEU A 254 30.56 -4.19 6.79
N GLU A 255 30.96 -3.74 7.99
CA GLU A 255 30.72 -4.44 9.27
C GLU A 255 29.23 -4.73 9.53
N PHE A 256 28.31 -4.04 8.82
CA PHE A 256 26.89 -4.32 8.90
C PHE A 256 26.54 -5.75 8.45
N ALA A 257 27.20 -6.28 7.41
CA ALA A 257 26.82 -7.57 6.83
C ALA A 257 27.09 -8.74 7.79
N GLU A 258 28.27 -8.74 8.42
CA GLU A 258 28.67 -9.82 9.34
C GLU A 258 27.92 -9.72 10.68
N LYS A 259 27.78 -8.52 11.24
CA LYS A 259 27.07 -8.33 12.52
C LYS A 259 25.57 -8.60 12.42
N TYR A 260 24.93 -8.28 11.29
CA TYR A 260 23.51 -8.59 11.12
C TYR A 260 23.26 -10.07 10.93
N LEU A 261 24.13 -10.80 10.21
CA LEU A 261 24.06 -12.26 10.12
C LEU A 261 24.19 -12.92 11.50
N GLU A 262 25.04 -12.38 12.38
CA GLU A 262 25.13 -12.83 13.77
C GLU A 262 23.85 -12.49 14.56
N LEU A 263 23.30 -11.28 14.41
CA LEU A 263 22.06 -10.84 15.06
C LEU A 263 20.82 -11.62 14.60
N GLU A 264 20.81 -12.08 13.35
CA GLU A 264 19.73 -12.87 12.76
C GLU A 264 19.58 -14.24 13.41
N ASN A 265 20.65 -14.80 13.97
CA ASN A 265 20.64 -16.08 14.69
C ASN A 265 19.85 -17.20 13.95
N GLY A 266 19.99 -17.26 12.63
CA GLY A 266 19.32 -18.25 11.78
C GLY A 266 17.86 -17.94 11.42
N VAL A 267 17.32 -16.80 11.80
CA VAL A 267 16.02 -16.30 11.35
C VAL A 267 16.17 -15.60 10.01
N CYS A 268 15.29 -15.89 9.04
CA CYS A 268 15.29 -15.21 7.76
C CYS A 268 14.96 -13.72 7.93
N SER A 269 15.97 -12.85 7.81
CA SER A 269 15.73 -11.42 7.63
C SER A 269 15.26 -11.14 6.21
N THR A 270 14.49 -10.06 6.06
CA THR A 270 14.09 -9.55 4.75
C THR A 270 14.81 -8.24 4.50
N PHE A 271 16.02 -8.31 3.92
CA PHE A 271 16.71 -7.12 3.44
C PHE A 271 16.17 -6.69 2.08
N PHE A 272 15.91 -5.40 1.93
CA PHE A 272 15.65 -4.78 0.64
C PHE A 272 16.82 -3.82 0.36
N VAL A 273 17.66 -4.15 -0.62
CA VAL A 273 18.73 -3.28 -1.08
C VAL A 273 18.30 -2.66 -2.40
N ILE A 274 18.19 -1.33 -2.45
CA ILE A 274 17.88 -0.58 -3.68
C ILE A 274 19.14 0.22 -4.04
N PRO A 275 20.13 -0.39 -4.72
CA PRO A 275 21.43 0.25 -4.91
C PRO A 275 21.40 1.38 -5.95
N TYR A 276 20.44 1.35 -6.88
CA TYR A 276 20.27 2.38 -7.90
C TYR A 276 18.78 2.57 -8.21
N LYS A 277 18.36 3.83 -8.24
CA LYS A 277 17.01 4.22 -8.64
C LYS A 277 16.69 3.65 -10.02
N GLY A 278 15.59 2.91 -10.12
CA GLY A 278 15.13 2.34 -11.38
C GLY A 278 15.93 1.12 -11.87
N VAL A 279 16.82 0.55 -11.05
CA VAL A 279 17.58 -0.65 -11.41
C VAL A 279 17.09 -1.84 -10.58
N PRO A 280 16.58 -2.91 -11.21
CA PRO A 280 16.01 -4.05 -10.49
C PRO A 280 17.05 -4.93 -9.79
N GLY A 281 18.34 -4.71 -10.05
CA GLY A 281 19.44 -5.52 -9.53
C GLY A 281 19.66 -6.83 -10.31
N GLN A 282 20.41 -7.74 -9.71
CA GLN A 282 20.74 -9.06 -10.28
C GLN A 282 20.44 -10.17 -9.25
N THR A 283 19.91 -11.30 -9.72
CA THR A 283 19.80 -12.56 -8.98
C THR A 283 20.98 -13.47 -9.30
N ARG A 284 21.11 -14.59 -8.59
CA ARG A 284 22.08 -15.65 -8.93
C ARG A 284 21.90 -16.24 -10.34
N SER A 285 20.73 -16.03 -10.96
CA SER A 285 20.37 -16.52 -12.29
C SER A 285 20.41 -15.45 -13.39
N GLY A 286 20.84 -14.21 -13.07
CA GLY A 286 20.96 -13.12 -14.05
C GLY A 286 20.25 -11.84 -13.61
N GLN A 287 19.74 -11.06 -14.57
CA GLN A 287 19.09 -9.79 -14.25
C GLN A 287 17.75 -10.03 -13.54
N ALA A 288 17.52 -9.31 -12.44
CA ALA A 288 16.26 -9.42 -11.70
C ALA A 288 15.10 -8.81 -12.49
N PRO A 289 13.85 -9.26 -12.27
CA PRO A 289 12.67 -8.74 -12.97
C PRO A 289 12.53 -7.22 -12.82
N ALA A 290 12.19 -6.55 -13.93
CA ALA A 290 12.15 -5.08 -14.01
C ALA A 290 11.24 -4.41 -12.96
N PHE A 291 10.17 -5.08 -12.51
CA PHE A 291 9.26 -4.55 -11.48
C PHE A 291 9.91 -4.43 -10.09
N ARG A 292 11.07 -5.06 -9.87
CA ARG A 292 11.84 -4.91 -8.62
C ARG A 292 12.68 -3.62 -8.60
N ALA A 293 12.70 -2.89 -9.70
CA ALA A 293 13.31 -1.57 -9.75
C ALA A 293 12.50 -0.61 -8.87
N SER A 294 13.14 -0.07 -7.84
CA SER A 294 12.56 0.95 -6.96
C SER A 294 13.39 2.23 -7.02
N GLY A 295 12.85 3.35 -6.55
CA GLY A 295 13.54 4.64 -6.51
C GLY A 295 13.51 5.22 -5.11
N TYR A 296 14.51 6.04 -4.80
CA TYR A 296 14.52 6.82 -3.55
C TYR A 296 13.33 7.78 -3.54
N CYS A 297 12.55 7.74 -2.46
CA CYS A 297 11.46 8.68 -2.17
C CYS A 297 12.00 10.09 -1.91
#